data_AF-A0A183IGU0-F1
#
_entry.id   AF-A0A183IGU0-F1
#
_cell.length_a   1.000
_cell.length_b   1.000
_cell.length_c   1.000
_cell.angle_alpha   90.00
_cell.angle_beta   90.00
_cell.angle_gamma   90.00
#
_symmetry.space_group_name_H-M   'P 1'
#
loop_
_entity.id
_entity.type
_entity.pdbx_description
1 polymer ?
#
loop_
_entity_poly.entity_id
_entity_poly.type
_entity_poly.pdbx_seq_one_letter_code
_entity_poly.pdbx_strand_id
1 'polypeptide(L)'
;MDVTRGAELSTNHHLVVGTLRCKKWSTKRRSGGSGGRSNLRIKWEALPLVDTRAKFANNIARQFEQIPVMKTDVETKWQLFKRGLLEAATECCGYKRVDLPPGGQQRSSWRTGEVQLAVKEKKAAFKK
;
A
#
# COMPACT_ATOMS: atom_id res chain seq x y z
N MET A 1 -25.43 -19.53 0.17
CA MET A 1 -24.04 -19.12 -0.06
C MET A 1 -23.56 -19.95 -1.23
N ASP A 2 -23.47 -19.36 -2.41
CA ASP A 2 -23.16 -20.11 -3.63
C ASP A 2 -21.64 -20.26 -3.76
N VAL A 3 -21.19 -21.52 -3.66
CA VAL A 3 -19.79 -21.91 -3.81
C VAL A 3 -19.60 -22.35 -5.25
N THR A 4 -18.88 -21.54 -6.05
CA THR A 4 -18.49 -21.96 -7.40
C THR A 4 -17.15 -22.68 -7.31
N ARG A 5 -17.14 -23.97 -7.65
CA ARG A 5 -15.99 -24.87 -7.60
C ARG A 5 -15.13 -24.68 -8.85
N GLY A 6 -13.84 -24.37 -8.68
CA GLY A 6 -12.88 -24.28 -9.78
C GLY A 6 -11.50 -24.77 -9.36
N ALA A 7 -11.10 -25.92 -9.91
CA ALA A 7 -9.74 -26.48 -10.16
C ALA A 7 -8.63 -26.23 -9.11
N GLU A 8 -8.02 -27.19 -8.38
CA GLU A 8 -7.75 -28.63 -8.54
C GLU A 8 -7.67 -29.31 -7.15
N LEU A 9 -7.91 -30.63 -7.11
CA LEU A 9 -8.06 -31.47 -5.90
C LEU A 9 -6.73 -32.07 -5.38
N SER A 10 -5.64 -31.31 -5.26
CA SER A 10 -4.40 -31.87 -4.65
C SER A 10 -3.65 -30.98 -3.67
N THR A 11 -4.23 -29.86 -3.24
CA THR A 11 -3.59 -29.02 -2.22
C THR A 11 -4.64 -28.59 -1.20
N ASN A 12 -4.34 -28.75 0.09
CA ASN A 12 -5.14 -28.27 1.23
C ASN A 12 -5.18 -26.73 1.25
N HIS A 13 -5.69 -26.10 0.20
CA HIS A 13 -5.74 -24.67 0.02
C HIS A 13 -7.21 -24.29 -0.07
N HIS A 14 -7.77 -23.86 1.06
CA HIS A 14 -9.12 -23.31 1.09
C HIS A 14 -9.10 -21.93 0.41
N LEU A 15 -9.72 -21.82 -0.76
CA LEU A 15 -9.90 -20.54 -1.44
C LEU A 15 -10.97 -19.72 -0.69
N VAL A 16 -10.55 -18.67 0.01
CA VAL A 16 -11.47 -17.70 0.62
C VAL A 16 -11.69 -16.55 -0.36
N VAL A 17 -12.87 -16.52 -1.00
CA VAL A 17 -13.27 -15.42 -1.90
C VAL A 17 -14.01 -14.36 -1.08
N GLY A 18 -13.49 -13.13 -1.08
CA GLY A 18 -14.09 -11.99 -0.40
C GLY A 18 -14.18 -10.77 -1.30
N THR A 19 -15.35 -10.14 -1.37
CA THR A 19 -15.54 -8.89 -2.11
C THR A 19 -15.10 -7.72 -1.25
N LEU A 20 -13.89 -7.22 -1.48
CA LEU A 20 -13.41 -5.99 -0.85
C LEU A 20 -14.03 -4.79 -1.57
N ARG A 21 -14.68 -3.89 -0.82
CA ARG A 21 -15.04 -2.58 -1.35
C ARG A 21 -13.76 -1.76 -1.44
N CYS A 22 -13.08 -1.85 -2.57
CA CYS A 22 -12.14 -0.82 -2.98
C CYS A 22 -12.95 0.47 -3.09
N LYS A 23 -12.89 1.33 -2.06
CA LYS A 23 -13.20 2.75 -2.25
C LYS A 23 -12.41 3.13 -3.48
N LYS A 24 -13.08 3.66 -4.51
CA LYS A 24 -12.39 4.27 -5.67
C LYS A 24 -11.18 4.97 -5.08
N TRP A 25 -10.01 4.79 -5.70
CA TRP A 25 -8.95 5.77 -5.57
C TRP A 25 -9.61 7.06 -6.04
N SER A 26 -10.33 7.74 -5.14
CA SER A 26 -10.41 9.16 -5.21
C SER A 26 -8.95 9.50 -5.29
N THR A 27 -8.59 10.16 -6.37
CA THR A 27 -7.46 11.05 -6.34
C THR A 27 -7.77 12.01 -5.21
N LYS A 28 -7.58 11.56 -3.97
CA LYS A 28 -7.30 12.38 -2.83
C LYS A 28 -5.99 12.96 -3.30
N ARG A 29 -6.09 14.06 -4.07
CA ARG A 29 -5.12 15.12 -4.02
C ARG A 29 -5.01 15.30 -2.53
N ARG A 30 -3.96 14.71 -1.96
CA ARG A 30 -3.65 14.83 -0.55
C ARG A 30 -3.76 16.32 -0.34
N SER A 31 -4.77 16.72 0.41
CA SER A 31 -5.09 18.11 0.66
C SER A 31 -3.76 18.78 0.95
N GLY A 32 -3.44 19.83 0.20
CA GLY A 32 -2.27 20.66 0.44
C GLY A 32 -2.44 21.43 1.74
N GLY A 33 -2.61 20.71 2.84
CA GLY A 33 -2.63 21.19 4.20
C GLY A 33 -1.39 20.63 4.88
N SER A 34 -0.38 21.48 5.00
CA SER A 34 0.48 21.65 6.18
C SER A 34 0.88 20.41 6.99
N GLY A 35 1.10 19.29 6.32
CA GLY A 35 1.65 18.07 6.89
C GLY A 35 2.55 17.49 5.83
N GLY A 36 3.79 18.00 5.78
CA GLY A 36 4.80 17.56 4.83
C GLY A 36 4.80 16.04 4.80
N ARG A 37 4.75 15.45 3.60
CA ARG A 37 4.96 14.01 3.44
C ARG A 37 6.18 13.68 4.29
N SER A 38 6.02 12.90 5.35
CA SER A 38 7.19 12.43 6.07
C SER A 38 7.97 11.68 5.01
N ASN A 39 9.15 12.19 4.68
CA ASN A 39 10.10 11.53 3.80
C ASN A 39 10.63 10.24 4.41
N LEU A 40 9.94 9.69 5.41
CA LEU A 40 10.32 8.54 6.17
C LEU A 40 9.80 7.31 5.46
N ARG A 41 10.73 6.49 4.98
CA ARG A 41 10.47 5.15 4.47
C ARG A 41 11.00 4.13 5.47
N ILE A 42 10.31 3.01 5.60
CA ILE A 42 10.82 1.88 6.38
C ILE A 42 12.13 1.42 5.74
N LYS A 43 13.16 1.17 6.55
CA LYS A 43 14.45 0.60 6.10
C LYS A 43 14.29 -0.89 5.80
N TRP A 44 13.43 -1.23 4.85
CA TRP A 44 13.15 -2.61 4.47
C TRP A 44 14.41 -3.36 4.00
N GLU A 45 15.48 -2.63 3.64
CA GLU A 45 16.79 -3.19 3.32
C GLU A 45 17.46 -3.90 4.51
N ALA A 46 16.97 -3.69 5.74
CA ALA A 46 17.40 -4.40 6.93
C ALA A 46 16.72 -5.78 7.12
N LEU A 47 15.64 -6.08 6.37
CA LEU A 47 14.91 -7.35 6.46
C LEU A 47 15.71 -8.60 6.08
N PRO A 48 16.70 -8.57 5.15
CA PRO A 48 17.52 -9.74 4.85
C PRO A 48 18.41 -10.20 6.02
N LEU A 49 18.67 -9.35 7.02
CA LEU A 49 19.43 -9.75 8.20
C LEU A 49 18.62 -10.76 9.02
N VAL A 50 19.26 -11.87 9.39
CA VAL A 50 18.63 -13.01 10.08
C VAL A 50 17.93 -12.58 11.36
N ASP A 51 18.58 -11.77 12.19
CA ASP A 51 18.01 -11.29 13.46
C ASP A 51 16.80 -10.38 13.26
N THR A 52 16.89 -9.47 12.28
CA THR A 52 15.80 -8.55 11.94
C THR A 52 14.60 -9.31 11.40
N ARG A 53 14.84 -10.32 10.55
CA ARG A 53 13.79 -11.18 9.99
C ARG A 53 13.09 -11.99 11.08
N ALA A 54 13.85 -12.60 11.99
CA ALA A 54 13.30 -13.36 13.11
C ALA A 54 12.48 -12.48 14.06
N LYS A 55 13.03 -11.31 14.44
CA LYS A 55 12.31 -10.32 15.25
C LYS A 55 11.02 -9.86 14.57
N PHE A 56 11.08 -9.56 13.28
CA PHE A 56 9.92 -9.15 12.50
C PHE A 56 8.85 -10.24 12.46
N ALA A 57 9.22 -11.48 12.15
CA ALA A 57 8.30 -12.62 12.12
C ALA A 57 7.61 -12.85 13.48
N ASN A 58 8.38 -12.84 14.57
CA ASN A 58 7.84 -13.00 15.93
C ASN A 58 6.88 -11.86 16.30
N ASN A 59 7.20 -10.63 15.91
CA ASN A 59 6.37 -9.48 16.21
C ASN A 59 5.05 -9.52 15.43
N ILE A 60 5.08 -9.93 14.16
CA ILE A 60 3.88 -10.14 13.35
C ILE A 60 2.99 -11.24 13.95
N ALA A 61 3.58 -12.38 14.33
CA ALA A 61 2.84 -13.46 14.96
C ALA A 61 2.13 -12.98 16.24
N ARG A 62 2.86 -12.29 17.13
CA ARG A 62 2.31 -11.70 18.36
C ARG A 62 1.19 -10.70 18.09
N GLN A 63 1.32 -9.85 17.08
CA GLN A 63 0.29 -8.87 16.71
C GLN A 63 -0.97 -9.56 16.17
N PHE A 64 -0.82 -10.67 15.44
CA PHE A 64 -1.96 -11.37 14.84
C PHE A 64 -2.74 -12.19 15.85
N GLU A 65 -2.09 -12.74 16.87
CA GLU A 65 -2.78 -13.38 18.00
C GLU A 65 -3.71 -12.40 18.75
N GLN A 66 -3.42 -11.10 18.70
CA GLN A 66 -4.24 -10.06 19.34
C GLN A 66 -5.41 -9.60 18.47
N ILE A 67 -5.51 -10.00 17.20
CA ILE A 67 -6.62 -9.61 16.33
C ILE A 67 -7.87 -10.41 16.71
N PRO A 68 -8.98 -9.75 17.10
CA PRO A 68 -10.19 -10.46 17.51
C PRO A 68 -10.75 -11.32 16.37
N VAL A 69 -10.81 -12.64 16.57
CA VAL A 69 -11.22 -13.60 15.53
C VAL A 69 -12.71 -13.46 15.15
N MET A 70 -13.59 -13.11 16.09
CA MET A 70 -15.05 -13.23 15.90
C MET A 70 -15.87 -11.94 15.75
N LYS A 71 -15.31 -10.73 15.91
CA LYS A 71 -16.14 -9.49 16.03
C LYS A 71 -15.88 -8.38 15.00
N THR A 72 -15.00 -8.60 14.03
CA THR A 72 -14.64 -7.58 13.05
C THR A 72 -14.94 -8.06 11.64
N ASP A 73 -15.57 -7.19 10.84
CA ASP A 73 -15.79 -7.44 9.42
C ASP A 73 -14.43 -7.56 8.69
N VAL A 74 -14.46 -8.15 7.49
CA VAL A 74 -13.25 -8.45 6.71
C VAL A 74 -12.44 -7.19 6.41
N GLU A 75 -13.08 -6.04 6.18
CA GLU A 75 -12.36 -4.79 5.93
C GLU A 75 -11.65 -4.32 7.19
N THR A 76 -12.31 -4.37 8.35
CA THR A 76 -11.68 -4.04 9.64
C THR A 76 -10.50 -4.95 9.93
N LYS A 77 -10.64 -6.27 9.71
CA LYS A 77 -9.52 -7.23 9.85
C LYS A 77 -8.35 -6.87 8.93
N TRP A 78 -8.64 -6.50 7.68
CA TRP A 78 -7.63 -6.09 6.72
C TRP A 78 -6.91 -4.81 7.13
N GLN A 79 -7.62 -3.83 7.71
CA GLN A 79 -6.98 -2.61 8.22
C GLN A 79 -6.10 -2.90 9.44
N LEU A 80 -6.54 -3.76 10.37
CA LEU A 80 -5.74 -4.19 11.53
C LEU A 80 -4.49 -4.93 11.09
N PHE A 81 -4.60 -5.83 10.11
CA PHE A 81 -3.47 -6.52 9.51
C PHE A 81 -2.43 -5.55 8.94
N LYS A 82 -2.86 -4.60 8.10
CA LYS A 82 -1.95 -3.59 7.52
C LYS A 82 -1.28 -2.73 8.58
N ARG A 83 -2.02 -2.36 9.63
CA ARG A 83 -1.48 -1.58 10.76
C ARG A 83 -0.41 -2.37 11.50
N GLY A 84 -0.71 -3.60 11.92
CA GLY A 84 0.25 -4.46 12.63
C GLY A 84 1.50 -4.75 11.80
N LEU A 85 1.34 -4.93 10.49
CA LEU A 85 2.47 -5.08 9.56
C LEU A 85 3.39 -3.87 9.55
N LEU A 86 2.81 -2.66 9.47
CA LEU A 86 3.57 -1.42 9.49
C LEU A 86 4.25 -1.21 10.85
N GLU A 87 3.53 -1.39 11.95
CA GLU A 87 4.07 -1.26 13.32
C GLU A 87 5.27 -2.19 13.53
N ALA A 88 5.12 -3.48 13.25
CA ALA A 88 6.22 -4.45 13.37
C ALA A 88 7.40 -4.11 12.45
N ALA A 89 7.14 -3.69 11.22
CA ALA A 89 8.21 -3.31 10.30
C ALA A 89 8.97 -2.08 10.79
N THR A 90 8.27 -1.13 11.43
CA THR A 90 8.87 0.10 11.96
C THR A 90 9.65 -0.15 13.25
N GLU A 91 9.19 -1.07 14.09
CA GLU A 91 9.89 -1.50 15.31
C GLU A 91 11.16 -2.29 14.96
N CYS A 92 11.09 -3.20 13.98
CA CYS A 92 12.22 -4.06 13.64
C CYS A 92 13.23 -3.41 12.68
N CYS A 93 12.76 -2.65 11.69
CA CYS A 93 13.63 -2.07 10.66
C CYS A 93 13.94 -0.58 10.89
N GLY A 94 13.07 0.13 11.63
CA GLY A 94 13.16 1.58 11.78
C GLY A 94 12.84 2.35 10.49
N TYR A 95 13.02 3.67 10.56
CA TYR A 95 12.78 4.60 9.46
C TYR A 95 14.09 5.18 8.91
N LYS A 96 14.10 5.48 7.62
CA LYS A 96 15.09 6.34 6.96
C LYS A 96 14.41 7.52 6.30
N ARG A 97 15.05 8.69 6.36
CA ARG A 97 14.70 9.80 5.47
C ARG A 97 15.12 9.45 4.05
N VAL A 98 14.21 9.64 3.12
CA VAL A 98 14.41 9.58 1.68
C VAL A 98 14.34 11.03 1.24
N ASP A 99 15.49 11.63 0.97
CA ASP A 99 15.51 12.99 0.46
C ASP A 99 14.65 13.07 -0.79
N LEU A 100 13.81 14.10 -0.87
CA LEU A 100 13.25 14.45 -2.17
C LEU A 100 14.45 14.77 -3.06
N PRO A 101 14.44 14.37 -4.34
CA PRO A 101 15.38 14.91 -5.31
C PRO A 101 15.42 16.44 -5.15
N PRO A 102 16.61 17.06 -5.01
CA PRO A 102 16.73 18.51 -4.96
C PRO A 102 16.20 19.06 -6.29
N GLY A 103 14.94 19.50 -6.29
CA GLY A 103 14.19 19.78 -7.50
C GLY A 103 12.95 18.89 -7.57
N GLY A 104 11.81 19.47 -7.18
CA GLY A 104 10.52 18.79 -7.19
C GLY A 104 10.29 18.02 -8.49
N GLN A 105 9.83 16.77 -8.34
CA GLN A 105 9.33 15.89 -9.39
C GLN A 105 9.97 16.17 -10.76
N GLN A 106 11.18 15.64 -11.01
CA GLN A 106 11.81 15.69 -12.33
C GLN A 106 10.73 15.39 -13.38
N ARG A 107 10.42 16.40 -14.19
CA ARG A 107 9.42 16.26 -15.25
C ARG A 107 9.89 15.10 -16.10
N SER A 108 9.01 14.13 -16.32
CA SER A 108 9.31 13.03 -17.23
C SER A 108 9.75 13.62 -18.57
N SER A 109 10.83 13.10 -19.15
CA SER A 109 11.52 13.66 -20.34
C SER A 109 10.57 13.96 -21.51
N TRP A 110 9.51 13.18 -21.66
CA TRP A 110 8.49 13.35 -22.71
C TRP A 110 7.50 14.49 -22.46
N ARG A 111 7.49 15.13 -21.28
CA ARG A 111 6.52 16.17 -20.90
C ARG A 111 7.00 17.56 -21.32
N THR A 112 7.35 17.69 -22.59
CA THR A 112 7.78 18.94 -23.25
C THR A 112 6.63 19.94 -23.36
N GLY A 113 6.94 21.21 -23.66
CA GLY A 113 5.92 22.26 -23.87
C GLY A 113 4.94 21.91 -24.99
N GLU A 114 5.44 21.26 -26.05
CA GLU A 114 4.66 20.79 -27.20
C GLU A 114 3.62 19.74 -26.80
N VAL A 115 4.02 18.73 -26.02
CA VAL A 115 3.10 17.69 -25.54
C VAL A 115 2.02 18.28 -24.65
N GLN A 116 2.34 19.32 -23.87
CA GLN A 116 1.35 20.01 -23.05
C GLN A 116 0.34 20.79 -23.90
N LEU A 117 0.81 21.44 -24.97
CA LEU A 117 -0.05 22.16 -25.90
C LEU A 117 -1.00 21.19 -26.60
N ALA A 118 -0.49 20.09 -27.15
CA ALA A 118 -1.29 19.05 -27.79
C ALA A 118 -2.31 18.42 -26.83
N VAL A 119 -1.93 18.18 -25.56
CA VAL A 119 -2.88 17.69 -24.53
C VAL A 119 -3.96 18.73 -24.21
N LYS A 120 -3.62 20.02 -24.21
CA LYS A 120 -4.57 21.12 -23.98
C LYS A 120 -5.57 21.23 -25.14
N GLU A 121 -5.08 21.19 -26.37
CA GLU A 121 -5.88 21.18 -27.59
C GLU A 121 -6.80 19.97 -27.65
N LYS A 122 -6.28 18.76 -27.40
CA LYS A 122 -7.09 17.53 -27.30
C LYS A 122 -8.21 17.68 -26.28
N LYS A 123 -7.91 18.21 -25.10
CA LYS A 123 -8.91 18.41 -24.03
C LYS A 123 -9.94 19.48 -24.38
N ALA A 124 -9.56 20.51 -25.14
CA ALA A 124 -10.47 21.53 -25.64
C ALA A 124 -11.41 20.94 -26.71
N ALA A 125 -10.87 20.13 -27.63
CA ALA A 125 -11.64 19.45 -28.66
C ALA A 125 -12.63 18.42 -28.08
N PHE A 126 -12.24 17.69 -27.03
CA PHE A 126 -13.11 16.71 -26.36
C PHE A 126 -14.18 17.34 -25.45
N LYS A 127 -14.13 18.66 -25.22
CA LYS A 127 -15.14 19.40 -24.45
C LYS A 127 -16.26 20.00 -25.32
N LYS A 128 -16.23 19.73 -26.63
CA LYS A 128 -17.38 19.90 -27.53
C LYS A 128 -18.16 18.60 -27.60
#